data_AF-A0A914KCN1-F1
#
_entry.id   AF-A0A914KCN1-F1
#
_cell.length_a   1.000
_cell.length_b   1.000
_cell.length_c   1.000
_cell.angle_alpha   90.00
_cell.angle_beta   90.00
_cell.angle_gamma   90.00
#
_symmetry.space_group_name_H-M   'P 1'
#
loop_
_entity.id
_entity.type
_entity.pdbx_description
1 polymer ?
#
loop_
_entity_poly.entity_id
_entity_poly.type
_entity_poly.pdbx_seq_one_letter_code
_entity_poly.pdbx_strand_id
1 'polypeptide(L)'
;MTGQTWIGLVYNAGTNTWSWLDGTPVDYPAMPWTTGAGPYPWSAGSPDLMDGCVMMITDPNTTALPPGTWNDVPCTSTQATLVCKAPPIFV
;
A
#
# COMPACT_ATOMS: atom_id res chain seq x y z
N MET A 1 -5.56 14.42 -12.51
CA MET A 1 -6.07 13.41 -11.56
C MET A 1 -4.89 12.55 -11.16
N THR A 2 -4.64 12.36 -9.88
CA THR A 2 -3.51 11.56 -9.38
C THR A 2 -3.80 10.09 -9.62
N GLY A 3 -2.89 9.38 -10.28
CA GLY A 3 -3.03 7.97 -10.65
C GLY A 3 -2.86 6.97 -9.51
N GLN A 4 -3.04 7.43 -8.26
CA GLN A 4 -2.70 6.72 -7.04
C GLN A 4 -3.66 7.10 -5.92
N THR A 5 -3.96 6.15 -5.05
CA THR A 5 -4.87 6.30 -3.92
C THR A 5 -4.26 5.74 -2.65
N TRP A 6 -4.19 6.54 -1.59
CA TRP A 6 -3.82 6.11 -0.25
C TRP A 6 -4.74 5.00 0.28
N ILE A 7 -4.14 3.96 0.84
CA ILE A 7 -4.83 2.94 1.63
C ILE A 7 -4.26 2.91 3.05
N GLY A 8 -4.94 2.22 3.97
CA GLY A 8 -4.60 2.24 5.39
C GLY A 8 -3.42 1.34 5.81
N LEU A 9 -2.57 0.87 4.90
CA LEU A 9 -1.42 0.02 5.24
C LEU A 9 -0.20 0.89 5.49
N VAL A 10 0.48 0.68 6.62
CA VAL A 10 1.67 1.45 7.03
C VAL A 10 2.76 0.52 7.56
N TYR A 11 4.01 0.90 7.32
CA TYR A 11 5.17 0.24 7.93
C TYR A 11 5.48 0.86 9.29
N ASN A 12 5.66 0.03 10.32
CA ASN A 12 6.15 0.46 11.62
C ASN A 12 7.62 0.08 11.77
N ALA A 13 8.51 1.07 11.67
CA ALA A 13 9.96 0.86 11.80
C ALA A 13 10.39 0.41 13.20
N GLY A 14 9.62 0.72 14.25
CA GLY A 14 9.90 0.28 15.61
C GLY A 14 9.68 -1.23 15.82
N THR A 15 8.71 -1.81 15.10
CA THR A 15 8.40 -3.25 15.17
C THR A 15 8.87 -4.03 13.94
N ASN A 16 9.34 -3.36 12.90
CA ASN A 16 9.67 -3.91 11.59
C ASN A 16 8.52 -4.72 10.96
N THR A 17 7.29 -4.18 11.05
CA THR A 17 6.08 -4.88 10.55
C THR A 17 5.15 -3.94 9.81
N TRP A 18 4.45 -4.49 8.83
CA TRP A 18 3.28 -3.86 8.20
C TRP A 18 2.05 -4.02 9.08
N SER A 19 1.21 -2.98 9.14
CA SER A 19 -0.06 -3.01 9.89
C SER A 19 -1.12 -2.15 9.23
N TRP A 20 -2.37 -2.60 9.28
CA TRP A 20 -3.51 -1.76 8.90
C TRP A 20 -3.84 -0.78 10.02
N LEU A 21 -4.16 0.46 9.65
CA LEU A 21 -4.60 1.50 10.60
C LEU A 21 -5.92 1.14 11.32
N ASP A 22 -6.73 0.24 10.75
CA ASP A 22 -7.96 -0.26 11.38
C ASP A 22 -7.69 -1.44 12.35
N GLY A 23 -6.43 -1.85 12.52
CA GLY A 23 -6.02 -2.93 13.41
C GLY A 23 -6.34 -4.33 12.91
N THR A 24 -6.89 -4.47 11.70
CA THR A 24 -7.11 -5.79 11.12
C THR A 24 -5.78 -6.50 10.83
N PRO A 25 -5.74 -7.84 10.92
CA PRO A 25 -4.55 -8.61 10.56
C PRO A 25 -4.12 -8.36 9.11
N VAL A 26 -2.81 -8.39 8.85
CA VAL A 26 -2.28 -8.27 7.49
C VAL A 26 -2.21 -9.66 6.85
N ASP A 27 -3.03 -9.89 5.82
CA ASP A 27 -3.08 -11.17 5.10
C ASP A 27 -2.04 -11.27 3.97
N TYR A 28 -1.50 -10.12 3.52
CA TYR A 28 -0.51 -10.03 2.43
C TYR A 28 0.81 -9.37 2.89
N PRO A 29 1.47 -9.89 3.94
CA PRO A 29 2.69 -9.28 4.44
C PRO A 29 3.80 -9.40 3.39
N ALA A 30 4.49 -8.29 3.13
CA ALA A 30 5.75 -8.35 2.40
C ALA A 30 6.82 -9.02 3.26
N MET A 31 7.65 -9.85 2.62
CA MET A 31 8.82 -10.44 3.26
C MET A 31 9.96 -9.40 3.22
N PRO A 32 10.50 -8.94 4.37
CA PRO A 32 11.45 -7.83 4.42
C PRO A 32 12.81 -8.07 3.73
N TRP A 33 13.05 -9.24 3.10
CA TRP A 33 14.35 -9.62 2.55
C TRP A 33 14.33 -10.41 1.25
N THR A 34 13.23 -10.45 0.51
CA THR A 34 13.28 -10.99 -0.86
C THR A 34 13.77 -9.92 -1.82
N THR A 35 14.81 -10.21 -2.60
CA THR A 35 15.41 -9.35 -3.64
C THR A 35 14.47 -9.21 -4.85
N GLY A 36 13.22 -8.83 -4.61
CA GLY A 36 12.12 -8.79 -5.55
C GLY A 36 10.84 -8.39 -4.85
N ALA A 37 9.86 -7.96 -5.66
CA ALA A 37 8.52 -7.58 -5.23
C ALA A 37 7.99 -8.48 -4.11
N GLY A 38 7.31 -7.88 -3.12
CA GLY A 38 6.46 -8.58 -2.20
C GLY A 38 5.42 -9.43 -2.95
N PRO A 39 4.79 -10.40 -2.26
CA PRO A 39 3.72 -11.17 -2.88
C PRO A 39 2.63 -10.23 -3.41
N TYR A 40 1.86 -10.66 -4.41
CA TYR A 40 0.67 -9.91 -4.82
C TYR A 40 -0.14 -9.51 -3.56
N PRO A 41 -0.57 -8.24 -3.44
CA PRO A 41 -0.72 -7.23 -4.49
C PRO A 41 0.41 -6.20 -4.63
N TRP A 42 1.60 -6.42 -4.06
CA TRP A 42 2.71 -5.48 -4.22
C TRP A 42 3.16 -5.34 -5.68
N SER A 43 3.48 -4.12 -6.10
CA SER A 43 4.05 -3.86 -7.43
C SER A 43 5.48 -4.40 -7.53
N ALA A 44 5.92 -4.62 -8.77
CA ALA A 44 7.27 -5.09 -9.04
C ALA A 44 8.33 -4.18 -8.38
N GLY A 45 9.11 -4.73 -7.46
CA GLY A 45 10.14 -3.99 -6.72
C GLY A 45 9.70 -3.43 -5.37
N SER A 46 8.40 -3.46 -5.05
CA SER A 46 7.85 -2.95 -3.80
C SER A 46 7.50 -4.11 -2.84
N PRO A 47 7.56 -3.93 -1.51
CA PRO A 47 8.02 -2.71 -0.87
C PRO A 47 9.54 -2.54 -0.88
N ASP A 48 10.01 -1.31 -1.06
CA ASP A 48 11.43 -0.92 -1.07
C ASP A 48 11.78 0.20 -0.07
N LEU A 49 10.79 0.74 0.66
CA LEU A 49 10.92 1.78 1.67
C LEU A 49 10.60 1.24 3.08
N MET A 50 11.60 1.29 3.97
CA MET A 50 11.47 0.85 5.37
C MET A 50 10.87 1.92 6.32
N ASP A 51 10.05 2.83 5.79
CA ASP A 51 9.27 3.85 6.54
C ASP A 51 8.09 4.37 5.69
N GLY A 52 7.48 3.45 4.92
CA GLY A 52 6.50 3.78 3.89
C GLY A 52 5.04 3.72 4.35
N CYS A 53 4.24 4.62 3.80
CA CYS A 53 2.79 4.47 3.70
C CYS A 53 2.44 3.88 2.33
N VAL A 54 1.30 3.20 2.20
CA VAL A 54 0.97 2.48 0.96
C VAL A 54 -0.08 3.20 0.13
N MET A 55 0.19 3.32 -1.17
CA MET A 55 -0.77 3.73 -2.18
C MET A 55 -1.08 2.57 -3.11
N MET A 56 -2.35 2.47 -3.51
CA MET A 56 -2.79 1.64 -4.62
C MET A 56 -2.68 2.44 -5.93
N ILE A 57 -2.15 1.80 -6.98
CA ILE A 57 -2.10 2.38 -8.32
C ILE A 57 -3.50 2.30 -8.94
N THR A 58 -4.02 3.43 -9.42
CA THR A 58 -5.38 3.55 -9.96
C THR A 58 -5.43 4.11 -11.38
N ASP A 59 -4.33 4.62 -11.94
CA ASP A 59 -4.30 5.07 -13.33
C ASP A 59 -4.27 3.87 -14.29
N PRO A 60 -5.29 3.68 -15.14
CA PRO A 60 -5.33 2.57 -16.08
C PRO A 60 -4.27 2.65 -17.19
N ASN A 61 -3.62 3.80 -17.37
CA ASN A 61 -2.66 4.04 -18.45
C ASN A 61 -1.20 3.77 -18.04
N THR A 62 -0.94 3.43 -16.77
CA THR A 62 0.41 3.12 -16.31
C THR A 62 0.81 1.71 -16.71
N THR A 63 1.84 1.59 -17.55
CA THR A 63 2.39 0.29 -17.97
C THR A 63 3.47 -0.24 -17.01
N ALA A 64 4.16 0.66 -16.31
CA ALA A 64 5.22 0.31 -15.37
C ALA A 64 4.68 -0.28 -14.06
N LEU A 65 3.51 0.18 -13.61
CA LEU A 65 2.86 -0.25 -12.39
C LEU A 65 1.40 -0.58 -12.71
N PRO A 66 1.00 -1.86 -12.76
CA PRO A 66 -0.36 -2.24 -13.12
C PRO A 66 -1.40 -1.69 -12.13
N PRO A 67 -2.59 -1.26 -12.60
CA PRO A 67 -3.69 -0.86 -11.72
C PRO A 67 -4.04 -1.95 -10.71
N GLY A 68 -4.35 -1.53 -9.47
CA GLY A 68 -4.66 -2.41 -8.35
C GLY A 68 -3.44 -2.93 -7.60
N THR A 69 -2.21 -2.71 -8.09
CA THR A 69 -0.99 -3.03 -7.34
C THR A 69 -0.68 -1.97 -6.28
N TRP A 70 0.08 -2.37 -5.26
CA TRP A 70 0.45 -1.53 -4.12
C TRP A 70 1.90 -1.10 -4.22
N ASN A 71 2.13 0.18 -3.98
CA ASN A 71 3.45 0.75 -3.83
C ASN A 71 3.55 1.46 -2.48
N ASP A 72 4.63 1.22 -1.76
CA ASP A 72 5.01 2.03 -0.62
C ASP A 72 5.68 3.33 -1.09
N VAL A 73 5.39 4.40 -0.37
CA VAL A 73 5.87 5.75 -0.67
C VAL A 73 6.07 6.51 0.64
N PRO A 74 6.87 7.59 0.66
CA PRO A 74 6.93 8.45 1.83
C PRO A 74 5.55 8.95 2.22
N CYS A 75 5.20 8.84 3.51
CA CYS A 75 3.91 9.27 4.05
C CYS A 75 3.61 10.77 3.85
N THR A 76 4.64 11.57 3.50
CA THR A 76 4.53 12.99 3.17
C THR A 76 4.11 13.27 1.73
N SER A 77 3.92 12.24 0.90
CA SER A 77 3.49 12.40 -0.49
C SER A 77 2.12 13.07 -0.59
N THR A 78 2.02 14.10 -1.43
CA THR A 78 0.79 14.91 -1.59
C THR A 78 -0.01 14.54 -2.84
N GLN A 79 0.48 13.61 -3.66
CA GLN A 79 -0.10 13.29 -4.98
C GLN A 79 -0.92 11.99 -4.96
N ALA A 80 -2.00 11.96 -4.17
CA ALA A 80 -2.94 10.84 -4.20
C ALA A 80 -4.34 11.23 -3.72
N THR A 81 -5.33 10.48 -4.17
CA THR A 81 -6.64 10.42 -3.54
C THR A 81 -6.60 9.54 -2.29
N LEU A 82 -7.68 9.48 -1.51
CA LEU A 82 -7.82 8.61 -0.34
C LEU A 82 -9.08 7.75 -0.51
N VAL A 83 -9.00 6.47 -0.12
CA VAL A 83 -10.18 5.61 0.04
C VAL A 83 -10.40 5.29 1.51
N CYS A 84 -11.64 5.41 1.96
CA CYS A 84 -12.05 5.07 3.33
C CYS A 84 -12.88 3.79 3.33
N LYS A 85 -12.72 2.99 4.39
CA LYS A 85 -13.52 1.78 4.67
C LYS A 85 -14.31 2.01 5.95
N ALA A 86 -15.59 1.64 5.93
CA ALA A 86 -16.44 1.62 7.11
C ALA A 86 -17.31 0.36 7.09
N PRO A 87 -17.78 -0.13 8.27
CA PRO A 87 -18.73 -1.22 8.31
C PRO A 87 -20.01 -0.86 7.55
N PRO A 88 -20.66 -1.82 6.86
CA PRO A 88 -21.98 -1.59 6.28
C PRO A 88 -22.99 -1.31 7.39
N ILE A 89 -23.93 -0.40 7.11
CA ILE A 89 -25.09 -0.19 7.96
C ILE A 89 -26.14 -1.23 7.57
N PHE A 90 -26.38 -2.21 8.43
CA PHE A 90 -27.53 -3.10 8.30
C PHE A 90 -28.72 -2.42 8.98
N VAL A 91 -29.63 -1.88 8.16
CA VAL A 91 -30.98 -1.47 8.58
C VAL A 91 -31.96 -2.63 8.42
#